data_AF-A0AA40C947-F1
#
_entry.id   AF-A0AA40C947-F1
#
_cell.length_a   1.000
_cell.length_b   1.000
_cell.length_c   1.000
_cell.angle_alpha   90.00
_cell.angle_beta   90.00
_cell.angle_gamma   90.00
#
_symmetry.space_group_name_H-M   'P 1'
#
loop_
_entity.id
_entity.type
_entity.pdbx_description
1 polymer ?
#
loop_
_entity_poly.entity_id
_entity_poly.type
_entity_poly.pdbx_seq_one_letter_code
_entity_poly.pdbx_strand_id
1 'polypeptide(L)'
;MGSEWKSRKLQNGITPLQGPDAPYEIERKHNPSLTGPALVAAAFLMEWLRFVREMVWSNAGFGSLRNIRAHIEDYEPLFEPQIVPLPELDDANNDNAEAEAAAALDKARPASGGVYPEAKYYTIADYRELFLSGALTPTDVAETLLPLIRRDVPEPTPHSTAFFETRVDLVLAAARESTQRYRENRSLGPLDGVPTAVKDEYDIEGYSTCLGSRNTYTGTILEDAINTTWTVRKLQAAGAVIIGKLSMHEFGLDTTGNNPVHGTPRNPHNRHYYTGGSSSGTGYAVSAGLIPIGLGSDGGGSIRIPSSMCGVFGLKPTHGRVSFKPGQNHSLTCACNGPIAADIKSLATVFQIISAPHPTSPFPPFGRELRLTAPAGAPKVMGIHRAWFARATPAIQKLCNDMIARLVSDHGYSVVEISIPFLAEGQIAHALTMLTDAATLLPDTSNLTAANRILIAIGRVTPATDYLLAQKLRRALAQHLAWLWQRHPGMVIVTPTTACEGWPIVNEHSELKYGLNNGDRTLESMEYVWMANFCGLPSISVPAGFVSTAAKGLMLRMGVCSRSL
;
A
#
# COMPACT_ATOMS: atom_id res chain seq x y z
N MET A 1 34.98 -20.59 -7.60
CA MET A 1 35.40 -20.22 -6.24
C MET A 1 34.23 -19.51 -5.60
N GLY A 2 33.59 -20.17 -4.62
CA GLY A 2 32.34 -19.73 -4.03
C GLY A 2 32.55 -18.53 -3.11
N SER A 3 31.85 -17.44 -3.38
CA SER A 3 31.64 -16.40 -2.37
C SER A 3 30.64 -16.95 -1.35
N GLU A 4 31.12 -17.33 -0.17
CA GLU A 4 30.25 -17.53 0.99
C GLU A 4 29.46 -16.23 1.22
N TRP A 5 28.18 -16.26 0.88
CA TRP A 5 27.24 -15.25 1.34
C TRP A 5 27.16 -15.36 2.85
N LYS A 6 27.88 -14.50 3.58
CA LYS A 6 27.71 -14.37 5.03
C LYS A 6 26.24 -13.98 5.27
N SER A 7 25.47 -14.88 5.88
CA SER A 7 24.09 -14.59 6.24
C SER A 7 24.07 -13.34 7.13
N ARG A 8 23.46 -12.25 6.67
CA ARG A 8 23.20 -11.09 7.51
C ARG A 8 22.39 -11.55 8.72
N LYS A 9 22.93 -11.35 9.93
CA LYS A 9 22.19 -11.67 11.14
C LYS A 9 20.96 -10.72 11.21
N LEU A 10 19.78 -11.27 11.43
CA LEU A 10 18.53 -10.53 11.55
C LEU A 10 18.17 -10.38 13.03
N GLN A 11 17.71 -9.20 13.44
CA GLN A 11 17.41 -8.90 14.85
C GLN A 11 16.37 -9.85 15.47
N ASN A 12 15.44 -10.39 14.67
CA ASN A 12 14.30 -11.18 15.16
C ASN A 12 14.49 -12.71 15.09
N GLY A 13 15.70 -13.21 14.80
CA GLY A 13 16.04 -14.63 14.98
C GLY A 13 15.27 -15.62 14.09
N ILE A 14 14.68 -15.17 12.98
CA ILE A 14 14.00 -16.05 12.02
C ILE A 14 15.04 -16.97 11.38
N THR A 15 15.05 -18.23 11.82
CA THR A 15 15.92 -19.27 11.28
C THR A 15 15.28 -19.86 10.02
N PRO A 16 16.01 -19.95 8.88
CA PRO A 16 15.51 -20.63 7.68
C PRO A 16 15.10 -22.07 7.99
N LEU A 17 13.84 -22.41 7.70
CA LEU A 17 13.30 -23.76 7.88
C LEU A 17 12.26 -24.03 6.80
N GLN A 18 12.45 -25.11 6.04
CA GLN A 18 11.47 -25.54 5.05
C GLN A 18 10.18 -25.96 5.78
N GLY A 19 9.10 -25.20 5.56
CA GLY A 19 7.75 -25.63 5.94
C GLY A 19 7.31 -26.95 5.27
N PRO A 20 6.25 -27.59 5.78
CA PRO A 20 5.77 -28.88 5.26
C PRO A 20 5.32 -28.77 3.80
N ASP A 21 5.31 -29.90 3.09
CA ASP A 21 4.68 -29.96 1.79
C ASP A 21 3.15 -30.03 1.98
N ALA A 22 2.47 -28.93 1.65
CA ALA A 22 1.03 -28.79 1.80
C ALA A 22 0.45 -28.44 0.43
N PRO A 23 -0.51 -29.23 -0.10
CA PRO A 23 -1.14 -28.92 -1.37
C PRO A 23 -1.86 -27.58 -1.27
N TYR A 24 -1.84 -26.81 -2.36
CA TYR A 24 -2.59 -25.56 -2.42
C TYR A 24 -4.04 -25.85 -2.78
N GLU A 25 -4.87 -25.96 -1.74
CA GLU A 25 -6.31 -26.18 -1.86
C GLU A 25 -7.08 -25.03 -1.19
N ILE A 26 -8.23 -24.65 -1.75
CA ILE A 26 -9.09 -23.61 -1.19
C ILE A 26 -10.46 -24.21 -0.92
N GLU A 27 -10.76 -24.44 0.35
CA GLU A 27 -12.10 -24.73 0.82
C GLU A 27 -12.70 -23.47 1.46
N ARG A 28 -13.40 -22.66 0.66
CA ARG A 28 -14.11 -21.47 1.14
C ARG A 28 -15.60 -21.60 0.94
N LYS A 29 -16.35 -21.32 2.01
CA LYS A 29 -17.79 -21.13 1.93
C LYS A 29 -18.07 -19.76 1.33
N HIS A 30 -19.12 -19.67 0.52
CA HIS A 30 -19.57 -18.40 -0.02
C HIS A 30 -20.07 -17.49 1.10
N ASN A 31 -19.65 -16.22 1.09
CA ASN A 31 -20.17 -15.20 1.99
C ASN A 31 -21.19 -14.33 1.26
N PRO A 32 -22.35 -14.03 1.86
CA PRO A 32 -23.35 -13.20 1.23
C PRO A 32 -22.82 -11.77 1.01
N SER A 33 -23.07 -11.21 -0.18
CA SER A 33 -22.83 -9.79 -0.45
C SER A 33 -24.00 -8.96 0.08
N LEU A 34 -23.71 -7.96 0.90
CA LEU A 34 -24.70 -7.09 1.53
C LEU A 34 -24.51 -5.64 1.11
N THR A 35 -25.60 -4.99 0.71
CA THR A 35 -25.66 -3.55 0.42
C THR A 35 -26.98 -2.98 0.96
N GLY A 36 -27.12 -1.65 0.96
CA GLY A 36 -28.41 -1.01 1.19
C GLY A 36 -28.99 -1.24 2.60
N PRO A 37 -30.33 -1.24 2.75
CA PRO A 37 -30.97 -1.48 4.04
C PRO A 37 -30.62 -2.83 4.68
N ALA A 38 -30.38 -3.87 3.88
CA ALA A 38 -29.99 -5.19 4.37
C ALA A 38 -28.63 -5.16 5.08
N LEU A 39 -27.67 -4.40 4.54
CA LEU A 39 -26.37 -4.17 5.18
C LEU A 39 -26.51 -3.51 6.56
N VAL A 40 -27.37 -2.49 6.66
CA VAL A 40 -27.62 -1.78 7.93
C VAL A 40 -28.28 -2.70 8.95
N ALA A 41 -29.26 -3.49 8.55
CA ALA A 41 -29.91 -4.48 9.42
C ALA A 41 -28.92 -5.55 9.90
N ALA A 42 -28.07 -6.07 9.02
CA ALA A 42 -27.03 -7.04 9.38
C ALA A 42 -26.04 -6.46 10.38
N ALA A 43 -25.58 -5.22 10.19
CA ALA A 43 -24.70 -4.54 11.13
C ALA A 43 -25.33 -4.37 12.52
N PHE A 44 -26.63 -4.08 12.59
CA PHE A 44 -27.37 -4.01 13.86
C PHE A 44 -27.42 -5.39 14.54
N LEU A 45 -27.82 -6.44 13.83
CA LEU A 45 -27.87 -7.80 14.39
C LEU A 45 -26.50 -8.26 14.90
N MET A 46 -25.44 -7.98 14.13
CA MET A 46 -24.07 -8.31 14.49
C MET A 46 -23.58 -7.61 15.76
N GLU A 47 -24.12 -6.46 16.14
CA GLU A 47 -23.73 -5.78 17.38
C GLU A 47 -24.41 -6.38 18.62
N TRP A 48 -25.70 -6.72 18.51
CA TRP A 48 -26.49 -7.16 19.67
C TRP A 48 -26.45 -8.67 19.90
N LEU A 49 -26.26 -9.48 18.85
CA LEU A 49 -26.37 -10.93 18.92
C LEU A 49 -25.01 -11.61 18.76
N ARG A 50 -24.44 -12.04 19.88
CA ARG A 50 -23.13 -12.72 19.90
C ARG A 50 -23.09 -13.98 19.02
N PHE A 51 -24.11 -14.83 19.09
CA PHE A 51 -24.13 -16.08 18.33
C PHE A 51 -24.14 -15.83 16.81
N VAL A 52 -24.73 -14.72 16.35
CA VAL A 52 -24.71 -14.32 14.92
C VAL A 52 -23.29 -13.99 14.49
N ARG A 53 -22.54 -13.24 15.32
CA ARG A 53 -21.12 -12.95 15.07
C ARG A 53 -20.29 -14.22 14.96
N GLU A 54 -20.46 -15.15 15.90
CA GLU A 54 -19.72 -16.42 15.91
C GLU A 54 -20.05 -17.29 14.69
N MET A 55 -21.30 -17.31 14.25
CA MET A 55 -21.72 -18.00 13.03
C MET A 55 -21.08 -17.37 11.78
N VAL A 56 -21.08 -16.05 11.66
CA VAL A 56 -20.44 -15.34 10.53
C VAL A 56 -18.92 -15.52 10.55
N TRP A 57 -18.29 -15.43 11.72
CA TRP A 57 -16.86 -15.72 11.92
C TRP A 57 -16.50 -17.14 11.45
N SER A 58 -17.32 -18.12 11.81
CA SER A 58 -17.15 -19.51 11.35
C SER A 58 -17.37 -19.66 9.84
N ASN A 59 -18.38 -18.99 9.27
CA ASN A 59 -18.65 -19.01 7.83
C ASN A 59 -17.52 -18.38 7.00
N ALA A 60 -16.89 -17.31 7.52
CA ALA A 60 -15.73 -16.67 6.92
C ALA A 60 -14.48 -17.58 6.90
N GLY A 61 -14.55 -18.76 7.53
CA GLY A 61 -13.46 -19.73 7.56
C GLY A 61 -12.40 -19.43 8.60
N PHE A 62 -12.66 -18.51 9.53
CA PHE A 62 -11.66 -18.08 10.52
C PHE A 62 -11.27 -19.17 11.53
N GLY A 63 -12.04 -20.26 11.61
CA GLY A 63 -11.67 -21.47 12.34
C GLY A 63 -10.81 -22.47 11.57
N SER A 64 -10.48 -22.20 10.30
CA SER A 64 -9.75 -23.14 9.40
C SER A 64 -8.35 -23.50 9.91
N LEU A 65 -7.70 -22.63 10.67
CA LEU A 65 -6.36 -22.88 11.23
C LEU A 65 -6.33 -24.10 12.17
N ARG A 66 -7.49 -24.52 12.69
CA ARG A 66 -7.61 -25.74 13.50
C ARG A 66 -7.34 -27.00 12.69
N ASN A 67 -7.61 -26.98 11.39
CA ASN A 67 -7.40 -28.12 10.48
C ASN A 67 -5.89 -28.38 10.26
N ILE A 68 -5.07 -27.33 10.27
CA ILE A 68 -3.62 -27.42 10.09
C ILE A 68 -2.84 -27.39 11.40
N ARG A 69 -3.52 -27.49 12.56
CA ARG A 69 -2.90 -27.34 13.89
C ARG A 69 -1.65 -28.22 14.07
N ALA A 70 -1.74 -29.50 13.71
CA ALA A 70 -0.65 -30.46 13.84
C ALA A 70 0.61 -30.05 13.04
N HIS A 71 0.49 -29.17 12.05
CA HIS A 71 1.61 -28.67 11.27
C HIS A 71 2.23 -27.38 11.82
N ILE A 72 1.52 -26.65 12.68
CA ILE A 72 1.95 -25.32 13.13
C ILE A 72 2.05 -25.20 14.66
N GLU A 73 1.59 -26.19 15.43
CA GLU A 73 1.53 -26.08 16.89
C GLU A 73 2.91 -26.02 17.57
N ASP A 74 3.94 -26.61 16.96
CA ASP A 74 5.31 -26.58 17.49
C ASP A 74 6.06 -25.28 17.20
N TYR A 75 5.50 -24.41 16.35
CA TYR A 75 6.07 -23.10 16.12
C TYR A 75 5.73 -22.18 17.28
N GLU A 76 6.72 -21.44 17.76
CA GLU A 76 6.47 -20.30 18.65
C GLU A 76 5.72 -19.20 17.88
N PRO A 77 4.80 -18.44 18.48
CA PRO A 77 4.09 -17.36 17.78
C PRO A 77 5.01 -16.18 17.43
N LEU A 78 4.86 -15.62 16.22
CA LEU A 78 5.52 -14.39 15.77
C LEU A 78 4.49 -13.25 15.72
N PHE A 79 4.50 -12.36 16.72
CA PHE A 79 3.54 -11.24 16.78
C PHE A 79 3.98 -10.01 15.99
N GLU A 80 5.29 -9.73 15.95
CA GLU A 80 5.85 -8.57 15.28
C GLU A 80 6.64 -9.02 14.04
N PRO A 81 6.15 -8.76 12.82
CA PRO A 81 6.84 -9.19 11.60
C PRO A 81 7.96 -8.24 11.15
N GLN A 82 8.28 -7.20 11.93
CA GLN A 82 9.45 -6.35 11.67
C GLN A 82 10.72 -7.21 11.50
N ILE A 83 11.47 -6.97 10.43
CA ILE A 83 12.78 -7.62 10.21
C ILE A 83 13.80 -6.51 9.99
N VAL A 84 14.63 -6.27 11.00
CA VAL A 84 15.70 -5.27 10.95
C VAL A 84 17.02 -5.96 10.57
N PRO A 85 17.69 -5.55 9.47
CA PRO A 85 19.03 -6.00 9.17
C PRO A 85 20.00 -5.48 10.25
N LEU A 86 20.82 -6.35 10.85
CA LEU A 86 21.90 -5.87 11.73
C LEU A 86 22.97 -5.16 10.88
N PRO A 87 23.51 -4.02 11.36
CA PRO A 87 24.59 -3.32 10.66
C PRO A 87 25.82 -4.23 10.52
N GLU A 88 26.44 -4.22 9.34
CA GLU A 88 27.78 -4.79 9.17
C GLU A 88 28.78 -3.90 9.92
N LEU A 89 29.72 -4.51 10.65
CA LEU A 89 30.69 -3.80 11.49
C LEU A 89 31.65 -2.86 10.71
N ASP A 90 31.58 -2.83 9.38
CA ASP A 90 32.53 -2.13 8.50
C ASP A 90 32.02 -0.80 7.90
N ASP A 91 30.74 -0.43 8.08
CA ASP A 91 30.17 0.80 7.48
C ASP A 91 30.28 2.06 8.38
N ALA A 92 31.03 1.97 9.48
CA ALA A 92 31.30 3.10 10.37
C ALA A 92 32.49 3.92 9.86
N ASN A 93 32.29 4.73 8.80
CA ASN A 93 33.07 5.95 8.51
C ASN A 93 32.66 6.51 7.14
N ASN A 94 31.71 7.45 7.10
CA ASN A 94 31.77 8.52 6.09
C ASN A 94 30.82 9.69 6.41
N ASP A 95 31.34 10.72 7.07
CA ASP A 95 30.62 11.94 7.43
C ASP A 95 30.39 12.93 6.26
N ASN A 96 30.60 12.51 5.01
CA ASN A 96 30.46 13.37 3.82
C ASN A 96 29.23 13.07 2.92
N ALA A 97 28.31 12.22 3.38
CA ALA A 97 27.20 11.73 2.56
C ALA A 97 26.12 12.78 2.20
N GLU A 98 25.98 13.85 2.98
CA GLU A 98 24.93 14.86 2.76
C GLU A 98 25.23 15.82 1.59
N ALA A 99 26.51 16.11 1.32
CA ALA A 99 26.92 17.02 0.25
C ALA A 99 27.01 16.32 -1.13
N GLU A 100 27.35 15.02 -1.16
CA GLU A 100 27.43 14.24 -2.41
C GLU A 100 26.05 13.85 -2.96
N ALA A 101 25.05 13.66 -2.08
CA ALA A 101 23.67 13.36 -2.48
C ALA A 101 23.01 14.52 -3.25
N ALA A 102 23.27 15.77 -2.86
CA ALA A 102 22.72 16.94 -3.55
C ALA A 102 23.28 17.13 -4.98
N ALA A 103 24.52 16.70 -5.23
CA ALA A 103 25.20 16.87 -6.52
C ALA A 103 24.93 15.72 -7.53
N ALA A 104 24.55 14.53 -7.05
CA ALA A 104 24.29 13.35 -7.89
C ALA A 104 22.90 13.39 -8.57
N LEU A 105 21.91 14.01 -7.91
CA LEU A 105 20.57 14.24 -8.45
C LEU A 105 20.55 15.09 -9.73
N ASP A 106 21.58 15.92 -9.94
CA ASP A 106 21.70 16.81 -11.10
C ASP A 106 22.23 16.10 -12.37
N LYS A 107 22.76 14.87 -12.25
CA LYS A 107 23.50 14.21 -13.35
C LYS A 107 22.87 12.94 -13.94
N ALA A 108 21.68 12.53 -13.51
CA ALA A 108 21.06 11.30 -14.00
C ALA A 108 20.18 11.51 -15.25
N ARG A 109 20.77 11.43 -16.46
CA ARG A 109 20.04 11.36 -17.75
C ARG A 109 20.36 10.06 -18.50
N PRO A 110 19.34 9.30 -18.98
CA PRO A 110 19.48 8.68 -20.30
C PRO A 110 18.20 8.68 -21.16
N ALA A 111 18.41 8.33 -22.44
CA ALA A 111 17.57 8.57 -23.61
C ALA A 111 16.11 8.08 -23.57
N SER A 112 15.24 8.88 -24.19
CA SER A 112 13.85 8.58 -24.53
C SER A 112 13.77 7.41 -25.52
N GLY A 113 13.31 6.25 -25.06
CA GLY A 113 13.22 5.05 -25.89
C GLY A 113 12.18 4.05 -25.39
N GLY A 114 10.94 4.51 -25.18
CA GLY A 114 9.80 3.64 -24.90
C GLY A 114 8.51 4.34 -25.33
N VAL A 115 7.79 3.77 -26.30
CA VAL A 115 6.52 4.32 -26.80
C VAL A 115 5.42 3.95 -25.80
N TYR A 116 5.06 4.89 -24.94
CA TYR A 116 3.87 4.86 -24.10
C TYR A 116 2.86 5.91 -24.60
N PRO A 117 1.53 5.68 -24.48
CA PRO A 117 0.52 6.60 -25.00
C PRO A 117 0.62 8.00 -24.36
N GLU A 118 0.34 9.01 -25.17
CA GLU A 118 0.70 10.43 -25.08
C GLU A 118 -0.05 11.26 -24.02
N ALA A 119 -0.36 10.69 -22.86
CA ALA A 119 -0.67 11.48 -21.66
C ALA A 119 0.59 11.50 -20.78
N LYS A 120 1.42 12.53 -20.92
CA LYS A 120 2.61 12.70 -20.07
C LYS A 120 2.14 13.05 -18.66
N TYR A 121 2.16 12.07 -17.76
CA TYR A 121 2.22 12.35 -16.33
C TYR A 121 3.44 13.22 -16.07
N TYR A 122 3.28 14.34 -15.37
CA TYR A 122 4.43 15.08 -14.85
C TYR A 122 5.06 14.26 -13.73
N THR A 123 6.36 14.02 -13.82
CA THR A 123 7.17 13.36 -12.81
C THR A 123 7.75 14.39 -11.84
N ILE A 124 8.39 13.95 -10.76
CA ILE A 124 9.17 14.85 -9.88
C ILE A 124 10.25 15.59 -10.69
N ALA A 125 10.89 14.90 -11.64
CA ALA A 125 11.94 15.49 -12.46
C ALA A 125 11.40 16.56 -13.42
N ASP A 126 10.22 16.34 -14.01
CA ASP A 126 9.60 17.31 -14.92
C ASP A 126 9.22 18.59 -14.18
N TYR A 127 8.59 18.48 -12.99
CA TYR A 127 8.28 19.67 -12.17
C TYR A 127 9.54 20.43 -11.79
N ARG A 128 10.59 19.73 -11.36
CA ARG A 128 11.88 20.34 -11.02
C ARG A 128 12.47 21.10 -12.21
N GLU A 129 12.47 20.51 -13.40
CA GLU A 129 12.97 21.17 -14.63
C GLU A 129 12.19 22.45 -14.95
N LEU A 130 10.86 22.39 -14.84
CA LEU A 130 9.99 23.54 -15.07
C LEU A 130 10.21 24.66 -14.03
N PHE A 131 10.44 24.31 -12.77
CA PHE A 131 10.72 25.28 -11.71
C PHE A 131 12.12 25.92 -11.84
N LEU A 132 13.14 25.12 -12.18
CA LEU A 132 14.51 25.62 -12.39
C LEU A 132 14.62 26.54 -13.62
N SER A 133 13.86 26.24 -14.69
CA SER A 133 13.82 27.08 -15.88
C SER A 133 12.96 28.34 -15.71
N GLY A 134 12.13 28.41 -14.66
CA GLY A 134 11.16 29.47 -14.46
C GLY A 134 9.96 29.44 -15.42
N ALA A 135 9.83 28.38 -16.23
CA ALA A 135 8.68 28.18 -17.13
C ALA A 135 7.37 27.96 -16.36
N LEU A 136 7.47 27.47 -15.13
CA LEU A 136 6.38 27.30 -14.18
C LEU A 136 6.91 27.59 -12.78
N THR A 137 6.06 28.04 -11.87
CA THR A 137 6.41 28.14 -10.45
C THR A 137 5.56 27.20 -9.59
N PRO A 138 6.04 26.80 -8.40
CA PRO A 138 5.21 26.06 -7.45
C PRO A 138 3.88 26.77 -7.12
N THR A 139 3.87 28.11 -7.10
CA THR A 139 2.65 28.91 -6.89
C THR A 139 1.66 28.73 -8.04
N ASP A 140 2.11 28.80 -9.30
CA ASP A 140 1.25 28.59 -10.47
C ASP A 140 0.59 27.21 -10.44
N VAL A 141 1.35 26.18 -10.03
CA VAL A 141 0.84 24.82 -9.87
C VAL A 141 -0.24 24.75 -8.80
N ALA A 142 0.01 25.32 -7.62
CA ALA A 142 -0.95 25.32 -6.53
C ALA A 142 -2.24 26.07 -6.92
N GLU A 143 -2.13 27.26 -7.52
CA GLU A 143 -3.27 28.05 -7.97
C GLU A 143 -4.08 27.35 -9.06
N THR A 144 -3.42 26.54 -9.91
CA THR A 144 -4.09 25.73 -10.94
C THR A 144 -4.84 24.53 -10.35
N LEU A 145 -4.25 23.85 -9.35
CA LEU A 145 -4.84 22.64 -8.78
C LEU A 145 -5.98 22.92 -7.79
N LEU A 146 -5.89 24.00 -7.02
CA LEU A 146 -6.86 24.30 -5.94
C LEU A 146 -8.33 24.34 -6.41
N PRO A 147 -8.70 24.96 -7.55
CA PRO A 147 -10.08 24.93 -8.05
C PRO A 147 -10.55 23.53 -8.46
N LEU A 148 -9.64 22.63 -8.83
CA LEU A 148 -9.97 21.28 -9.27
C LEU A 148 -10.27 20.35 -8.09
N ILE A 149 -9.50 20.47 -7.00
CA ILE A 149 -9.49 19.49 -5.91
C ILE A 149 -10.39 19.84 -4.73
N ARG A 150 -10.87 21.09 -4.65
CA ARG A 150 -11.63 21.58 -3.49
C ARG A 150 -13.10 21.17 -3.52
N ARG A 151 -13.63 20.90 -2.33
CA ARG A 151 -15.05 20.61 -2.07
C ARG A 151 -15.84 21.83 -1.61
N ASP A 152 -15.15 22.79 -1.02
CA ASP A 152 -15.70 24.02 -0.43
C ASP A 152 -15.83 25.15 -1.47
N VAL A 153 -16.22 24.79 -2.70
CA VAL A 153 -16.45 25.71 -3.82
C VAL A 153 -17.87 25.53 -4.36
N PRO A 154 -18.49 26.54 -5.00
CA PRO A 154 -19.88 26.44 -5.47
C PRO A 154 -20.14 25.28 -6.44
N GLU A 155 -19.17 24.98 -7.32
CA GLU A 155 -19.25 23.90 -8.30
C GLU A 155 -18.03 22.97 -8.17
N PRO A 156 -18.03 22.00 -7.24
CA PRO A 156 -16.92 21.09 -7.08
C PRO A 156 -16.75 20.20 -8.31
N THR A 157 -15.51 20.06 -8.79
CA THR A 157 -15.22 19.16 -9.91
C THR A 157 -15.28 17.69 -9.46
N PRO A 158 -15.35 16.71 -10.38
CA PRO A 158 -15.26 15.29 -10.03
C PRO A 158 -13.98 14.90 -9.28
N HIS A 159 -12.88 15.66 -9.46
CA HIS A 159 -11.61 15.40 -8.79
C HIS A 159 -11.67 15.68 -7.28
N SER A 160 -12.57 16.57 -6.84
CA SER A 160 -12.73 16.92 -5.42
C SER A 160 -13.12 15.74 -4.55
N THR A 161 -13.73 14.70 -5.12
CA THR A 161 -14.11 13.48 -4.37
C THR A 161 -12.88 12.67 -3.94
N ALA A 162 -11.70 12.87 -4.56
CA ALA A 162 -10.47 12.19 -4.16
C ALA A 162 -9.72 12.87 -3.00
N PHE A 163 -10.09 14.11 -2.67
CA PHE A 163 -9.49 14.90 -1.60
C PHE A 163 -10.50 15.07 -0.48
N PHE A 164 -10.14 14.71 0.74
CA PHE A 164 -10.98 14.87 1.92
C PHE A 164 -10.98 16.34 2.40
N GLU A 165 -9.79 16.93 2.54
CA GLU A 165 -9.61 18.29 3.05
C GLU A 165 -8.48 19.01 2.32
N THR A 166 -8.64 20.30 2.08
CA THR A 166 -7.65 21.18 1.44
C THR A 166 -7.64 22.52 2.14
N ARG A 167 -6.47 22.98 2.59
CA ARG A 167 -6.30 24.25 3.32
C ARG A 167 -5.59 25.26 2.44
N VAL A 168 -6.37 26.08 1.73
CA VAL A 168 -5.90 27.03 0.71
C VAL A 168 -4.77 27.92 1.22
N ASP A 169 -4.92 28.45 2.42
CA ASP A 169 -3.96 29.30 3.11
C ASP A 169 -2.60 28.60 3.29
N LEU A 170 -2.61 27.38 3.82
CA LEU A 170 -1.40 26.58 4.05
C LEU A 170 -0.75 26.15 2.74
N VAL A 171 -1.55 25.74 1.75
CA VAL A 171 -1.06 25.31 0.43
C VAL A 171 -0.38 26.46 -0.30
N LEU A 172 -1.03 27.63 -0.38
CA LEU A 172 -0.45 28.80 -1.05
C LEU A 172 0.76 29.36 -0.30
N ALA A 173 0.78 29.31 1.03
CA ALA A 173 1.95 29.72 1.81
C ALA A 173 3.17 28.85 1.47
N ALA A 174 3.03 27.52 1.52
CA ALA A 174 4.10 26.59 1.17
C ALA A 174 4.58 26.74 -0.29
N ALA A 175 3.64 26.91 -1.23
CA ALA A 175 3.96 27.10 -2.64
C ALA A 175 4.70 28.42 -2.91
N ARG A 176 4.31 29.51 -2.25
CA ARG A 176 4.98 30.82 -2.35
C ARG A 176 6.38 30.77 -1.75
N GLU A 177 6.56 30.08 -0.62
CA GLU A 177 7.87 29.90 -0.01
C GLU A 177 8.82 29.11 -0.93
N SER A 178 8.34 28.02 -1.52
CA SER A 178 9.09 27.27 -2.52
C SER A 178 9.40 28.11 -3.76
N THR A 179 8.43 28.87 -4.25
CA THR A 179 8.64 29.79 -5.39
C THR A 179 9.74 30.81 -5.10
N GLN A 180 9.78 31.36 -3.88
CA GLN A 180 10.83 32.28 -3.46
C GLN A 180 12.20 31.58 -3.41
N ARG A 181 12.27 30.35 -2.89
CA ARG A 181 13.50 29.56 -2.89
C ARG A 181 14.04 29.32 -4.31
N TYR A 182 13.18 29.00 -5.28
CA TYR A 182 13.62 28.86 -6.67
C TYR A 182 14.13 30.19 -7.26
N ARG A 183 13.43 31.31 -7.02
CA ARG A 183 13.87 32.65 -7.49
C ARG A 183 15.22 33.07 -6.93
N GLU A 184 15.52 32.64 -5.71
CA GLU A 184 16.79 32.93 -5.02
C GLU A 184 17.88 31.87 -5.24
N ASN A 185 17.64 30.85 -6.08
CA ASN A 185 18.53 29.70 -6.27
C ASN A 185 18.86 28.93 -4.97
N ARG A 186 17.88 28.82 -4.05
CA ARG A 186 17.99 28.11 -2.76
C ARG A 186 17.01 26.93 -2.65
N SER A 187 16.77 26.21 -3.75
CA SER A 187 15.92 25.02 -3.78
C SER A 187 16.40 23.98 -2.75
N LEU A 188 15.46 23.36 -2.02
CA LEU A 188 15.73 22.33 -1.01
C LEU A 188 16.03 20.94 -1.60
N GLY A 189 16.01 20.81 -2.93
CA GLY A 189 16.26 19.56 -3.63
C GLY A 189 15.09 19.11 -4.50
N PRO A 190 15.04 17.82 -4.90
CA PRO A 190 14.14 17.36 -5.95
C PRO A 190 12.64 17.48 -5.65
N LEU A 191 12.26 17.43 -4.37
CA LEU A 191 10.86 17.57 -3.97
C LEU A 191 10.42 19.01 -3.73
N ASP A 192 11.32 19.99 -3.76
CA ASP A 192 10.95 21.37 -3.45
C ASP A 192 9.93 21.89 -4.47
N GLY A 193 8.75 22.27 -3.98
CA GLY A 193 7.64 22.79 -4.78
C GLY A 193 6.78 21.73 -5.46
N VAL A 194 7.15 20.46 -5.39
CA VAL A 194 6.38 19.38 -6.03
C VAL A 194 5.02 19.22 -5.33
N PRO A 195 3.88 19.24 -6.07
CA PRO A 195 2.57 19.01 -5.46
C PRO A 195 2.47 17.54 -4.99
N THR A 196 2.08 17.34 -3.74
CA THR A 196 1.90 16.02 -3.13
C THR A 196 0.66 16.02 -2.26
N ALA A 197 0.16 14.86 -1.90
CA ALA A 197 -0.94 14.74 -0.96
C ALA A 197 -0.81 13.44 -0.17
N VAL A 198 -1.43 13.39 1.01
CA VAL A 198 -1.32 12.23 1.89
C VAL A 198 -2.69 11.74 2.27
N LYS A 199 -2.84 10.42 2.40
CA LYS A 199 -4.07 9.79 2.87
C LYS A 199 -4.57 10.39 4.19
N ASP A 200 -5.88 10.36 4.41
CA ASP A 200 -6.50 11.00 5.58
C ASP A 200 -5.93 10.52 6.93
N GLU A 201 -5.41 9.30 7.01
CA GLU A 201 -4.79 8.74 8.22
C GLU A 201 -3.46 9.36 8.66
N TYR A 202 -2.87 10.25 7.87
CA TYR A 202 -1.67 10.98 8.24
C TYR A 202 -2.05 12.27 8.98
N ASP A 203 -1.67 12.39 10.25
CA ASP A 203 -1.82 13.64 10.99
C ASP A 203 -0.95 14.75 10.36
N ILE A 204 -1.54 15.93 10.22
CA ILE A 204 -0.87 17.16 9.78
C ILE A 204 -1.42 18.30 10.62
N GLU A 205 -0.52 19.12 11.15
CA GLU A 205 -0.90 20.31 11.90
C GLU A 205 -1.75 21.25 11.03
N GLY A 206 -2.85 21.73 11.58
CA GLY A 206 -3.82 22.56 10.87
C GLY A 206 -4.81 21.79 9.98
N TYR A 207 -4.75 20.46 9.90
CA TYR A 207 -5.73 19.63 9.20
C TYR A 207 -6.50 18.73 10.16
N SER A 208 -7.66 18.26 9.72
CA SER A 208 -8.39 17.17 10.38
C SER A 208 -7.85 15.81 9.94
N THR A 209 -7.96 14.84 10.86
CA THR A 209 -7.75 13.41 10.58
C THR A 209 -9.05 12.69 10.92
N CYS A 210 -9.76 12.18 9.93
CA CYS A 210 -11.05 11.50 10.13
C CYS A 210 -10.99 9.98 9.90
N LEU A 211 -9.88 9.47 9.36
CA LEU A 211 -9.70 8.06 9.00
C LEU A 211 -10.80 7.58 8.04
N GLY A 212 -11.30 8.48 7.19
CA GLY A 212 -12.46 8.24 6.32
C GLY A 212 -13.79 8.07 7.04
N SER A 213 -13.86 8.31 8.35
CA SER A 213 -15.06 8.20 9.17
C SER A 213 -15.81 9.52 9.31
N ARG A 214 -17.03 9.47 9.84
CA ARG A 214 -17.78 10.67 10.30
C ARG A 214 -17.11 11.34 11.48
N ASN A 215 -16.43 10.56 12.31
CA ASN A 215 -15.75 11.04 13.50
C ASN A 215 -14.43 11.74 13.13
N THR A 216 -13.98 12.67 13.97
CA THR A 216 -12.68 13.34 13.86
C THR A 216 -11.76 12.83 14.97
N TYR A 217 -10.56 12.41 14.59
CA TYR A 217 -9.55 11.78 15.45
C TYR A 217 -8.26 12.63 15.57
N THR A 218 -8.29 13.87 15.08
CA THR A 218 -7.17 14.82 15.11
C THR A 218 -6.60 14.96 16.52
N GLY A 219 -5.28 14.79 16.66
CA GLY A 219 -4.60 15.02 17.94
C GLY A 219 -5.04 14.09 19.07
N THR A 220 -5.71 12.97 18.78
CA THR A 220 -6.03 11.94 19.78
C THR A 220 -4.78 11.29 20.36
N ILE A 221 -3.66 11.34 19.64
CA ILE A 221 -2.36 10.86 20.07
C ILE A 221 -1.37 12.00 19.93
N LEU A 222 -0.92 12.54 21.06
CA LEU A 222 0.10 13.57 21.12
C LEU A 222 1.36 12.96 21.69
N GLU A 223 2.37 12.75 20.85
CA GLU A 223 3.76 12.60 21.29
C GLU A 223 4.48 13.93 21.05
N ASP A 224 5.18 14.45 22.07
CA ASP A 224 6.02 15.64 21.99
C ASP A 224 5.35 16.94 21.52
N ALA A 225 4.03 17.10 21.75
CA ALA A 225 3.22 18.26 21.37
C ALA A 225 3.15 18.59 19.86
N ILE A 226 3.68 17.71 18.99
CA ILE A 226 3.69 17.90 17.53
C ILE A 226 2.63 17.01 16.88
N ASN A 227 1.62 17.63 16.29
CA ASN A 227 0.49 16.94 15.65
C ASN A 227 0.71 16.72 14.13
N THR A 228 1.92 16.28 13.74
CA THR A 228 2.24 15.96 12.33
C THR A 228 3.03 14.67 12.24
N THR A 229 2.56 13.74 11.41
CA THR A 229 3.20 12.44 11.16
C THR A 229 4.64 12.61 10.69
N TRP A 230 5.56 11.80 11.21
CA TRP A 230 6.99 11.90 10.93
C TRP A 230 7.31 11.91 9.43
N THR A 231 6.64 11.08 8.65
CA THR A 231 6.79 11.02 7.19
C THR A 231 6.36 12.32 6.50
N VAL A 232 5.27 12.93 6.97
CA VAL A 232 4.78 14.23 6.50
C VAL A 232 5.80 15.33 6.82
N ARG A 233 6.38 15.32 8.04
CA ARG A 233 7.44 16.25 8.41
C ARG A 233 8.65 16.14 7.47
N LYS A 234 9.00 14.93 7.06
CA LYS A 234 10.10 14.71 6.09
C LYS A 234 9.76 15.22 4.70
N LEU A 235 8.51 15.09 4.24
CA LEU A 235 8.06 15.70 2.99
C LEU A 235 8.11 17.23 3.04
N GLN A 236 7.59 17.84 4.12
CA GLN A 236 7.60 19.29 4.31
C GLN A 236 9.03 19.83 4.39
N ALA A 237 9.92 19.15 5.13
CA ALA A 237 11.33 19.52 5.22
C ALA A 237 12.07 19.41 3.87
N ALA A 238 11.62 18.53 2.97
CA ALA A 238 12.13 18.45 1.59
C ALA A 238 11.51 19.49 0.64
N GLY A 239 10.65 20.38 1.14
CA GLY A 239 10.00 21.45 0.39
C GLY A 239 8.77 21.03 -0.41
N ALA A 240 8.27 19.80 -0.24
CA ALA A 240 7.08 19.34 -0.96
C ALA A 240 5.82 20.12 -0.54
N VAL A 241 4.96 20.45 -1.50
CA VAL A 241 3.72 21.20 -1.26
C VAL A 241 2.57 20.21 -1.07
N ILE A 242 2.11 20.03 0.16
CA ILE A 242 0.98 19.14 0.48
C ILE A 242 -0.33 19.84 0.13
N ILE A 243 -0.90 19.52 -1.03
CA ILE A 243 -2.11 20.17 -1.55
C ILE A 243 -3.40 19.72 -0.86
N GLY A 244 -3.38 18.62 -0.10
CA GLY A 244 -4.53 18.18 0.69
C GLY A 244 -4.40 16.80 1.33
N LYS A 245 -5.42 16.44 2.11
CA LYS A 245 -5.67 15.10 2.63
C LYS A 245 -6.48 14.31 1.60
N LEU A 246 -6.11 13.06 1.33
CA LEU A 246 -6.73 12.22 0.31
C LEU A 246 -7.78 11.29 0.92
N SER A 247 -8.85 11.05 0.17
CA SER A 247 -9.93 10.15 0.56
C SER A 247 -9.45 8.70 0.71
N MET A 248 -10.12 7.97 1.61
CA MET A 248 -9.83 6.57 1.89
C MET A 248 -11.09 5.79 2.24
N HIS A 249 -11.00 4.46 2.17
CA HIS A 249 -11.99 3.59 2.83
C HIS A 249 -11.93 3.79 4.34
N GLU A 250 -13.07 3.85 5.02
CA GLU A 250 -13.15 4.10 6.47
C GLU A 250 -12.28 3.09 7.25
N PHE A 251 -11.35 3.56 8.09
CA PHE A 251 -10.33 2.78 8.82
C PHE A 251 -9.46 1.83 7.98
N GLY A 252 -9.56 1.93 6.66
CA GLY A 252 -8.89 1.05 5.73
C GLY A 252 -9.29 -0.43 5.79
N LEU A 253 -10.50 -0.74 6.24
CA LEU A 253 -10.97 -2.11 6.50
C LEU A 253 -11.54 -2.84 5.27
N ASP A 254 -11.50 -2.23 4.08
CA ASP A 254 -11.89 -2.88 2.83
C ASP A 254 -11.04 -2.39 1.65
N THR A 255 -11.11 -3.14 0.55
CA THR A 255 -10.26 -3.00 -0.63
C THR A 255 -10.94 -2.33 -1.82
N THR A 256 -12.20 -1.89 -1.69
CA THR A 256 -12.90 -1.13 -2.74
C THR A 256 -12.47 0.33 -2.78
N GLY A 257 -12.29 0.96 -1.61
CA GLY A 257 -12.19 2.42 -1.54
C GLY A 257 -13.55 3.13 -1.45
N ASN A 258 -14.65 2.39 -1.35
CA ASN A 258 -15.99 2.93 -1.10
C ASN A 258 -16.01 3.74 0.21
N ASN A 259 -16.58 4.94 0.15
CA ASN A 259 -16.79 5.76 1.33
C ASN A 259 -18.14 6.49 1.19
N PRO A 260 -19.20 6.00 1.86
CA PRO A 260 -20.52 6.64 1.83
C PRO A 260 -20.62 7.92 2.65
N VAL A 261 -19.60 8.21 3.47
CA VAL A 261 -19.56 9.40 4.35
C VAL A 261 -19.04 10.60 3.57
N HIS A 262 -17.88 10.44 2.95
CA HIS A 262 -17.15 11.51 2.27
C HIS A 262 -17.22 11.40 0.74
N GLY A 263 -17.94 10.43 0.20
CA GLY A 263 -17.99 10.17 -1.23
C GLY A 263 -16.86 9.27 -1.72
N THR A 264 -17.11 8.59 -2.85
CA THR A 264 -16.20 7.59 -3.40
C THR A 264 -15.62 8.05 -4.74
N PRO A 265 -14.28 8.26 -4.85
CA PRO A 265 -13.68 8.52 -6.15
C PRO A 265 -13.79 7.29 -7.03
N ARG A 266 -14.25 7.49 -8.27
CA ARG A 266 -14.39 6.43 -9.27
C ARG A 266 -13.08 6.24 -10.01
N ASN A 267 -12.84 5.03 -10.51
CA ASN A 267 -11.60 4.73 -11.22
C ASN A 267 -11.41 5.67 -12.43
N PRO A 268 -10.25 6.36 -12.58
CA PRO A 268 -9.99 7.28 -13.69
C PRO A 268 -10.12 6.64 -15.07
N HIS A 269 -9.90 5.33 -15.16
CA HIS A 269 -9.93 4.57 -16.41
C HIS A 269 -11.30 3.99 -16.73
N ASN A 270 -12.16 3.84 -15.71
CA ASN A 270 -13.53 3.39 -15.88
C ASN A 270 -14.41 3.81 -14.69
N ARG A 271 -15.31 4.78 -14.92
CA ARG A 271 -16.22 5.31 -13.88
C ARG A 271 -17.21 4.28 -13.29
N HIS A 272 -17.34 3.10 -13.87
CA HIS A 272 -18.18 2.01 -13.34
C HIS A 272 -17.42 1.07 -12.41
N TYR A 273 -16.15 1.37 -12.11
CA TYR A 273 -15.31 0.59 -11.23
C TYR A 273 -14.81 1.44 -10.08
N TYR A 274 -14.54 0.75 -8.98
CA TYR A 274 -13.80 1.34 -7.87
C TYR A 274 -12.33 1.58 -8.23
N THR A 275 -11.74 2.56 -7.54
CA THR A 275 -10.29 2.85 -7.60
C THR A 275 -9.46 1.76 -6.92
N GLY A 276 -10.08 0.90 -6.13
CA GLY A 276 -9.37 0.07 -5.17
C GLY A 276 -9.10 0.84 -3.88
N GLY A 277 -8.78 0.11 -2.83
CA GLY A 277 -8.72 0.65 -1.48
C GLY A 277 -7.69 -0.06 -0.61
N SER A 278 -7.39 0.51 0.55
CA SER A 278 -8.07 1.67 1.13
C SER A 278 -7.57 3.04 0.70
N SER A 279 -6.43 3.15 0.00
CA SER A 279 -5.87 4.44 -0.45
C SER A 279 -6.48 4.93 -1.78
N SER A 280 -7.81 5.03 -1.81
CA SER A 280 -8.60 5.32 -3.01
C SER A 280 -8.33 6.70 -3.61
N GLY A 281 -8.28 7.72 -2.77
CA GLY A 281 -7.92 9.08 -3.17
C GLY A 281 -6.50 9.17 -3.72
N THR A 282 -5.54 8.48 -3.08
CA THR A 282 -4.14 8.45 -3.53
C THR A 282 -3.98 7.79 -4.89
N GLY A 283 -4.57 6.61 -5.08
CA GLY A 283 -4.56 5.93 -6.38
C GLY A 283 -5.20 6.77 -7.47
N TYR A 284 -6.33 7.43 -7.16
CA TYR A 284 -7.00 8.34 -8.08
C TYR A 284 -6.15 9.57 -8.44
N ALA A 285 -5.64 10.31 -7.46
CA ALA A 285 -5.00 11.60 -7.68
C ALA A 285 -3.73 11.47 -8.52
N VAL A 286 -2.94 10.41 -8.29
CA VAL A 286 -1.76 10.10 -9.09
C VAL A 286 -2.16 9.68 -10.50
N SER A 287 -3.15 8.78 -10.61
CA SER A 287 -3.60 8.23 -11.89
C SER A 287 -4.31 9.24 -12.79
N ALA A 288 -5.00 10.22 -12.21
CA ALA A 288 -5.62 11.34 -12.91
C ALA A 288 -4.61 12.44 -13.30
N GLY A 289 -3.34 12.34 -12.89
CA GLY A 289 -2.30 13.31 -13.21
C GLY A 289 -2.40 14.62 -12.41
N LEU A 290 -3.13 14.61 -11.28
CA LEU A 290 -3.25 15.79 -10.41
C LEU A 290 -1.99 16.01 -9.56
N ILE A 291 -1.33 14.91 -9.18
CA ILE A 291 -0.08 14.90 -8.42
C ILE A 291 0.85 13.79 -8.94
N PRO A 292 2.19 13.98 -8.96
CA PRO A 292 3.15 12.94 -9.33
C PRO A 292 3.30 11.86 -8.25
N ILE A 293 3.05 12.21 -6.99
CA ILE A 293 3.24 11.34 -5.83
C ILE A 293 2.16 11.58 -4.77
N GLY A 294 1.88 10.55 -3.98
CA GLY A 294 1.12 10.67 -2.74
C GLY A 294 1.46 9.56 -1.75
N LEU A 295 1.06 9.74 -0.50
CA LEU A 295 1.24 8.73 0.54
C LEU A 295 -0.06 7.96 0.83
N GLY A 296 0.08 6.68 1.13
CA GLY A 296 -0.99 5.83 1.64
C GLY A 296 -0.47 4.80 2.65
N SER A 297 -1.35 3.95 3.15
CA SER A 297 -0.99 2.81 3.99
C SER A 297 -1.44 1.50 3.36
N ASP A 298 -0.81 0.41 3.77
CA ASP A 298 -1.01 -0.94 3.24
C ASP A 298 -0.93 -1.97 4.35
N GLY A 299 -2.11 -2.42 4.82
CA GLY A 299 -2.28 -3.53 5.78
C GLY A 299 -2.77 -4.83 5.14
N GLY A 300 -3.42 -4.76 3.98
CA GLY A 300 -3.84 -5.92 3.18
C GLY A 300 -3.73 -5.65 1.68
N GLY A 301 -2.82 -4.77 1.26
CA GLY A 301 -2.72 -4.30 -0.13
C GLY A 301 -3.17 -2.87 -0.36
N SER A 302 -3.47 -2.08 0.68
CA SER A 302 -4.09 -0.76 0.52
C SER A 302 -3.25 0.32 -0.18
N ILE A 303 -1.97 0.05 -0.51
CA ILE A 303 -1.18 0.81 -1.50
C ILE A 303 -1.21 0.09 -2.85
N ARG A 304 -0.93 -1.21 -2.84
CA ARG A 304 -0.71 -2.02 -4.05
C ARG A 304 -1.97 -2.25 -4.87
N ILE A 305 -3.12 -2.47 -4.24
CA ILE A 305 -4.43 -2.66 -4.87
C ILE A 305 -4.87 -1.41 -5.63
N PRO A 306 -4.97 -0.21 -5.01
CA PRO A 306 -5.31 0.98 -5.77
C PRO A 306 -4.25 1.34 -6.81
N SER A 307 -2.97 1.03 -6.57
CA SER A 307 -1.92 1.20 -7.60
C SER A 307 -2.16 0.30 -8.82
N SER A 308 -2.51 -0.96 -8.58
CA SER A 308 -2.86 -1.93 -9.63
C SER A 308 -4.10 -1.49 -10.41
N MET A 309 -5.20 -1.19 -9.71
CA MET A 309 -6.49 -0.85 -10.32
C MET A 309 -6.48 0.53 -11.00
N CYS A 310 -5.67 1.48 -10.53
CA CYS A 310 -5.51 2.80 -11.14
C CYS A 310 -4.27 2.90 -12.06
N GLY A 311 -3.53 1.82 -12.28
CA GLY A 311 -2.41 1.79 -13.24
C GLY A 311 -1.23 2.71 -12.90
N VAL A 312 -0.86 2.79 -11.62
CA VAL A 312 0.27 3.59 -11.11
C VAL A 312 1.22 2.73 -10.28
N PHE A 313 2.38 3.26 -9.89
CA PHE A 313 3.33 2.54 -9.04
C PHE A 313 2.97 2.67 -7.57
N GLY A 314 3.17 1.61 -6.78
CA GLY A 314 2.96 1.65 -5.33
C GLY A 314 3.94 0.78 -4.59
N LEU A 315 4.52 1.28 -3.51
CA LEU A 315 5.49 0.52 -2.71
C LEU A 315 4.94 0.32 -1.30
N LYS A 316 4.80 -0.95 -0.90
CA LYS A 316 4.71 -1.34 0.51
C LYS A 316 6.13 -1.60 1.04
N PRO A 317 6.66 -0.77 1.96
CA PRO A 317 7.97 -1.01 2.54
C PRO A 317 8.00 -2.24 3.45
N THR A 318 9.20 -2.66 3.86
CA THR A 318 9.39 -3.59 4.99
C THR A 318 8.65 -3.06 6.22
N HIS A 319 8.05 -3.96 6.99
CA HIS A 319 7.33 -3.58 8.21
C HIS A 319 8.24 -2.79 9.16
N GLY A 320 7.72 -1.69 9.71
CA GLY A 320 8.44 -0.77 10.58
C GLY A 320 9.46 0.16 9.90
N ARG A 321 9.75 0.02 8.59
CA ARG A 321 10.72 0.89 7.89
C ARG A 321 10.30 2.35 7.89
N VAL A 322 9.01 2.60 7.72
CA VAL A 322 8.40 3.93 7.66
C VAL A 322 7.54 4.11 8.91
N SER A 323 7.77 5.20 9.64
CA SER A 323 7.10 5.46 10.91
C SER A 323 5.62 5.82 10.74
N PHE A 324 4.78 5.37 11.67
CA PHE A 324 3.41 5.84 11.85
C PHE A 324 3.31 7.02 12.83
N LYS A 325 4.34 7.27 13.65
CA LYS A 325 4.29 8.25 14.74
C LYS A 325 4.00 9.68 14.25
N PRO A 326 3.19 10.47 14.99
CA PRO A 326 2.55 10.11 16.26
C PRO A 326 1.25 9.30 16.08
N GLY A 327 0.74 9.17 14.84
CA GLY A 327 -0.49 8.45 14.55
C GLY A 327 -0.46 6.95 14.91
N GLN A 328 -1.65 6.38 15.08
CA GLN A 328 -1.84 4.97 15.38
C GLN A 328 -1.82 4.10 14.11
N ASN A 329 -1.08 2.99 14.18
CA ASN A 329 -1.23 1.93 13.21
C ASN A 329 -2.46 1.06 13.58
N HIS A 330 -3.56 1.25 12.87
CA HIS A 330 -4.85 0.58 13.09
C HIS A 330 -4.84 -0.92 12.77
N SER A 331 -3.74 -1.43 12.22
CA SER A 331 -3.49 -2.85 12.05
C SER A 331 -2.04 -3.12 12.38
N LEU A 332 -1.77 -2.99 13.68
CA LEU A 332 -0.45 -2.85 14.29
C LEU A 332 0.57 -3.82 13.71
N THR A 333 0.17 -5.08 13.52
CA THR A 333 1.08 -6.16 13.10
C THR A 333 1.11 -6.43 11.59
N CYS A 334 0.41 -5.63 10.77
CA CYS A 334 0.26 -5.88 9.33
C CYS A 334 0.46 -4.65 8.45
N ALA A 335 0.13 -3.45 8.93
CA ALA A 335 0.16 -2.24 8.10
C ALA A 335 1.52 -1.58 8.02
N CYS A 336 1.77 -0.95 6.87
CA CYS A 336 2.93 -0.13 6.59
C CYS A 336 2.49 1.16 5.89
N ASN A 337 3.11 2.28 6.23
CA ASN A 337 3.02 3.51 5.44
C ASN A 337 3.94 3.42 4.22
N GLY A 338 3.54 4.00 3.09
CA GLY A 338 4.34 3.96 1.86
C GLY A 338 3.81 4.85 0.74
N PRO A 339 4.59 5.00 -0.34
CA PRO A 339 4.25 5.91 -1.42
C PRO A 339 3.51 5.24 -2.60
N ILE A 340 2.77 6.06 -3.32
CA ILE A 340 2.22 5.80 -4.65
C ILE A 340 2.74 6.90 -5.59
N ALA A 341 3.16 6.55 -6.80
CA ALA A 341 3.78 7.48 -7.74
C ALA A 341 3.44 7.19 -9.20
N ALA A 342 3.52 8.21 -10.05
CA ALA A 342 3.30 8.10 -11.49
C ALA A 342 4.39 7.29 -12.19
N ASP A 343 5.62 7.29 -11.65
CA ASP A 343 6.76 6.56 -12.18
C ASP A 343 7.69 6.01 -11.09
N ILE A 344 8.56 5.08 -11.47
CA ILE A 344 9.48 4.38 -10.56
C ILE A 344 10.57 5.30 -9.96
N LYS A 345 11.02 6.33 -10.67
CA LYS A 345 12.02 7.27 -10.16
C LYS A 345 11.39 8.14 -9.09
N SER A 346 10.21 8.68 -9.36
CA SER A 346 9.45 9.43 -8.37
C SER A 346 9.15 8.60 -7.12
N LEU A 347 8.79 7.32 -7.31
CA LEU A 347 8.57 6.37 -6.21
C LEU A 347 9.81 6.20 -5.32
N ALA A 348 10.98 6.02 -5.93
CA ALA A 348 12.24 5.86 -5.20
C ALA A 348 12.66 7.15 -4.48
N THR A 349 12.56 8.31 -5.15
CA THR A 349 12.88 9.61 -4.54
C THR A 349 12.05 9.87 -3.30
N VAL A 350 10.72 9.69 -3.38
CA VAL A 350 9.85 9.90 -2.22
C VAL A 350 10.09 8.85 -1.14
N PHE A 351 10.33 7.58 -1.51
CA PHE A 351 10.60 6.51 -0.55
C PHE A 351 11.88 6.77 0.25
N GLN A 352 12.94 7.28 -0.38
CA GLN A 352 14.19 7.63 0.30
C GLN A 352 13.96 8.70 1.37
N ILE A 353 13.12 9.71 1.09
CA ILE A 353 12.83 10.82 2.00
C ILE A 353 11.97 10.36 3.19
N ILE A 354 10.88 9.64 2.95
CA ILE A 354 9.96 9.23 4.01
C ILE A 354 10.49 8.09 4.88
N SER A 355 11.52 7.38 4.40
CA SER A 355 12.20 6.31 5.15
C SER A 355 13.28 6.82 6.09
N ALA A 356 13.49 8.14 6.17
CA ALA A 356 14.35 8.71 7.20
C ALA A 356 13.86 8.19 8.58
N PRO A 357 14.71 7.49 9.36
CA PRO A 357 14.27 6.81 10.55
C PRO A 357 13.78 7.81 11.60
N HIS A 358 12.67 7.49 12.26
CA HIS A 358 12.28 8.19 13.48
C HIS A 358 13.36 7.96 14.56
N PRO A 359 13.62 8.88 15.51
CA PRO A 359 14.62 8.69 16.56
C PRO A 359 14.46 7.40 17.39
N THR A 360 13.23 6.88 17.49
CA THR A 360 12.92 5.62 18.19
C THR A 360 12.90 4.39 17.26
N SER A 361 13.23 4.56 15.99
CA SER A 361 13.23 3.46 15.02
C SER A 361 14.46 2.58 15.23
N PRO A 362 14.31 1.25 15.23
CA PRO A 362 15.47 0.36 15.25
C PRO A 362 16.16 0.28 13.87
N PHE A 363 15.52 0.80 12.82
CA PHE A 363 16.10 0.78 11.48
C PHE A 363 17.19 1.84 11.32
N PRO A 364 18.36 1.48 10.77
CA PRO A 364 19.37 2.48 10.42
C PRO A 364 18.88 3.36 9.26
N PRO A 365 19.41 4.59 9.16
CA PRO A 365 19.20 5.43 7.98
C PRO A 365 19.74 4.72 6.73
N PHE A 366 19.28 5.15 5.55
CA PHE A 366 19.90 4.69 4.32
C PHE A 366 21.33 5.23 4.24
N GLY A 367 22.31 4.32 4.17
CA GLY A 367 23.72 4.71 4.05
C GLY A 367 24.12 5.24 2.67
N ARG A 368 23.28 5.04 1.64
CA ARG A 368 23.48 5.49 0.25
C ARG A 368 22.13 5.73 -0.44
N GLU A 369 22.15 6.50 -1.54
CA GLU A 369 20.98 6.67 -2.41
C GLU A 369 20.44 5.35 -2.95
N LEU A 370 19.11 5.29 -3.12
CA LEU A 370 18.46 4.11 -3.69
C LEU A 370 18.83 3.96 -5.16
N ARG A 371 19.47 2.84 -5.49
CA ARG A 371 19.80 2.50 -6.87
C ARG A 371 18.60 1.84 -7.54
N LEU A 372 18.16 2.42 -8.66
CA LEU A 372 17.12 1.85 -9.52
C LEU A 372 17.66 0.78 -10.48
N THR A 373 18.98 0.66 -10.59
CA THR A 373 19.64 -0.35 -11.38
C THR A 373 20.25 -1.41 -10.48
N ALA A 374 20.04 -2.68 -10.86
CA ALA A 374 20.70 -3.78 -10.19
C ALA A 374 22.23 -3.71 -10.43
N PRO A 375 23.06 -4.00 -9.42
CA PRO A 375 24.50 -4.15 -9.62
C PRO A 375 24.83 -5.16 -10.73
N ALA A 376 25.96 -4.97 -11.41
CA ALA A 376 26.46 -5.95 -12.36
C ALA A 376 26.64 -7.32 -11.67
N GLY A 377 26.09 -8.38 -12.26
CA GLY A 377 26.14 -9.73 -11.69
C GLY A 377 25.13 -10.00 -10.57
N ALA A 378 24.23 -9.07 -10.23
CA ALA A 378 23.16 -9.34 -9.28
C ALA A 378 22.27 -10.50 -9.79
N PRO A 379 21.81 -11.41 -8.92
CA PRO A 379 20.91 -12.49 -9.30
C PRO A 379 19.63 -11.93 -9.93
N LYS A 380 19.22 -12.52 -11.06
CA LYS A 380 17.99 -12.17 -11.78
C LYS A 380 17.01 -13.33 -11.74
N VAL A 381 16.61 -13.73 -10.54
CA VAL A 381 15.79 -14.93 -10.31
C VAL A 381 14.37 -14.53 -9.94
N MET A 382 13.38 -15.04 -10.68
CA MET A 382 11.95 -14.88 -10.39
C MET A 382 11.38 -16.20 -9.87
N GLY A 383 10.97 -16.23 -8.61
CA GLY A 383 10.26 -17.34 -8.00
C GLY A 383 8.77 -17.26 -8.25
N ILE A 384 8.16 -18.30 -8.82
CA ILE A 384 6.72 -18.33 -9.10
C ILE A 384 6.09 -19.59 -8.51
N HIS A 385 5.09 -19.40 -7.66
CA HIS A 385 4.20 -20.48 -7.23
C HIS A 385 3.06 -20.62 -8.25
N ARG A 386 3.11 -21.65 -9.10
CA ARG A 386 2.22 -21.80 -10.27
C ARG A 386 0.74 -21.93 -9.92
N ALA A 387 0.40 -22.77 -8.94
CA ALA A 387 -1.00 -23.01 -8.57
C ALA A 387 -1.68 -21.74 -8.03
N TRP A 388 -1.00 -21.01 -7.13
CA TRP A 388 -1.43 -19.70 -6.65
C TRP A 388 -1.55 -18.68 -7.78
N PHE A 389 -0.54 -18.53 -8.64
CA PHE A 389 -0.56 -17.60 -9.77
C PHE A 389 -1.76 -17.84 -10.71
N ALA A 390 -2.13 -19.11 -10.92
CA ALA A 390 -3.25 -19.51 -11.77
C ALA A 390 -4.64 -19.10 -11.23
N ARG A 391 -4.72 -18.55 -10.00
CA ARG A 391 -5.96 -18.03 -9.41
C ARG A 391 -6.46 -16.74 -10.05
N ALA A 392 -5.58 -15.99 -10.71
CA ALA A 392 -5.97 -14.76 -11.38
C ALA A 392 -6.84 -15.07 -12.60
N THR A 393 -7.61 -14.10 -13.08
CA THR A 393 -8.34 -14.28 -14.34
C THR A 393 -7.39 -14.58 -15.51
N PRO A 394 -7.85 -15.27 -16.57
CA PRO A 394 -7.01 -15.57 -17.73
C PRO A 394 -6.34 -14.35 -18.36
N ALA A 395 -7.01 -13.19 -18.35
CA ALA A 395 -6.45 -11.96 -18.89
C ALA A 395 -5.26 -11.43 -18.08
N ILE A 396 -5.35 -11.49 -16.74
CA ILE A 396 -4.26 -11.11 -15.84
C ILE A 396 -3.10 -12.09 -15.95
N GLN A 397 -3.39 -13.39 -16.02
CA GLN A 397 -2.37 -14.42 -16.21
C GLN A 397 -1.59 -14.18 -17.51
N LYS A 398 -2.29 -13.94 -18.62
CA LYS A 398 -1.66 -13.63 -19.91
C LYS A 398 -0.75 -12.41 -19.80
N LEU A 399 -1.25 -11.32 -19.23
CA LEU A 399 -0.49 -10.06 -19.12
C LEU A 399 0.79 -10.24 -18.27
N CYS A 400 0.71 -10.93 -17.13
CA CYS A 400 1.89 -11.26 -16.33
C CYS A 400 2.88 -12.13 -17.09
N ASN A 401 2.40 -13.21 -17.72
CA ASN A 401 3.26 -14.17 -18.40
C ASN A 401 3.99 -13.53 -19.58
N ASP A 402 3.34 -12.62 -20.31
CA ASP A 402 3.97 -11.83 -21.37
C ASP A 402 5.08 -10.93 -20.82
N MET A 403 4.86 -10.26 -19.68
CA MET A 403 5.89 -9.46 -19.02
C MET A 403 7.07 -10.33 -18.53
N ILE A 404 6.77 -11.46 -17.89
CA ILE A 404 7.78 -12.42 -17.42
C ILE A 404 8.62 -12.94 -18.60
N ALA A 405 7.97 -13.29 -19.72
CA ALA A 405 8.65 -13.75 -20.92
C ALA A 405 9.63 -12.69 -21.46
N ARG A 406 9.23 -11.41 -21.49
CA ARG A 406 10.12 -10.30 -21.89
C ARG A 406 11.29 -10.09 -20.92
N LEU A 407 11.06 -10.20 -19.61
CA LEU A 407 12.13 -10.13 -18.62
C LEU A 407 13.16 -11.26 -18.81
N VAL A 408 12.69 -12.45 -19.19
CA VAL A 408 13.57 -13.59 -19.52
C VAL A 408 14.33 -13.33 -20.83
N SER A 409 13.62 -13.02 -21.92
CA SER A 409 14.23 -12.90 -23.26
C SER A 409 15.15 -11.68 -23.40
N ASP A 410 14.74 -10.53 -22.86
CA ASP A 410 15.36 -9.23 -23.16
C ASP A 410 16.29 -8.77 -22.04
N HIS A 411 16.06 -9.25 -20.81
CA HIS A 411 16.79 -8.79 -19.62
C HIS A 411 17.55 -9.89 -18.87
N GLY A 412 17.51 -11.14 -19.36
CA GLY A 412 18.30 -12.25 -18.84
C GLY A 412 17.89 -12.73 -17.46
N TYR A 413 16.60 -12.63 -17.12
CA TYR A 413 16.07 -13.24 -15.90
C TYR A 413 15.85 -14.75 -16.09
N SER A 414 15.93 -15.50 -14.99
CA SER A 414 15.55 -16.92 -14.93
C SER A 414 14.33 -17.11 -14.04
N VAL A 415 13.42 -18.00 -14.43
CA VAL A 415 12.27 -18.37 -13.61
C VAL A 415 12.55 -19.68 -12.86
N VAL A 416 12.28 -19.69 -11.56
CA VAL A 416 12.28 -20.89 -10.74
C VAL A 416 10.89 -21.13 -10.19
N GLU A 417 10.44 -22.37 -10.22
CA GLU A 417 9.19 -22.76 -9.59
C GLU A 417 9.42 -22.92 -8.09
N ILE A 418 8.55 -22.31 -7.28
CA ILE A 418 8.60 -22.39 -5.82
C ILE A 418 7.26 -22.92 -5.30
N SER A 419 7.32 -23.64 -4.18
CA SER A 419 6.14 -23.96 -3.39
C SER A 419 6.13 -23.07 -2.14
N ILE A 420 4.94 -22.69 -1.68
CA ILE A 420 4.74 -21.92 -0.45
C ILE A 420 3.56 -22.61 0.25
N PRO A 421 3.74 -23.17 1.45
CA PRO A 421 2.70 -23.91 2.13
C PRO A 421 1.63 -22.97 2.69
N PHE A 422 0.42 -23.50 2.92
CA PHE A 422 -0.65 -22.84 3.66
C PHE A 422 -1.04 -21.44 3.14
N LEU A 423 -0.97 -21.21 1.83
CA LEU A 423 -1.32 -19.91 1.26
C LEU A 423 -2.80 -19.55 1.51
N ALA A 424 -3.71 -20.53 1.45
CA ALA A 424 -5.13 -20.31 1.66
C ALA A 424 -5.42 -19.95 3.13
N GLU A 425 -4.85 -20.70 4.07
CA GLU A 425 -4.95 -20.48 5.51
C GLU A 425 -4.21 -19.22 5.93
N GLY A 426 -3.08 -18.90 5.30
CA GLY A 426 -2.31 -17.69 5.56
C GLY A 426 -3.09 -16.43 5.21
N GLN A 427 -3.85 -16.44 4.11
CA GLN A 427 -4.76 -15.34 3.78
C GLN A 427 -5.86 -15.17 4.84
N ILE A 428 -6.40 -16.28 5.35
CA ILE A 428 -7.40 -16.26 6.43
C ILE A 428 -6.78 -15.76 7.75
N ALA A 429 -5.59 -16.23 8.11
CA ALA A 429 -4.85 -15.80 9.28
C ALA A 429 -4.54 -14.30 9.23
N HIS A 430 -4.20 -13.78 8.06
CA HIS A 430 -4.02 -12.35 7.82
C HIS A 430 -5.31 -11.57 8.05
N ALA A 431 -6.42 -11.96 7.41
CA ALA A 431 -7.70 -11.28 7.56
C ALA A 431 -8.20 -11.30 9.00
N LEU A 432 -8.11 -12.45 9.68
CA LEU A 432 -8.42 -12.60 11.10
C LEU A 432 -7.57 -11.65 11.94
N THR A 433 -6.25 -11.64 11.74
CA THR A 433 -5.32 -10.79 12.51
C THR A 433 -5.64 -9.31 12.32
N MET A 434 -5.88 -8.87 11.08
CA MET A 434 -6.27 -7.49 10.76
C MET A 434 -7.54 -7.04 11.52
N LEU A 435 -8.59 -7.87 11.49
CA LEU A 435 -9.86 -7.54 12.13
C LEU A 435 -9.75 -7.59 13.66
N THR A 436 -8.96 -8.52 14.20
CA THR A 436 -8.67 -8.56 15.65
C THR A 436 -7.89 -7.32 16.08
N ASP A 437 -6.81 -6.95 15.40
CA ASP A 437 -6.01 -5.76 15.71
C ASP A 437 -6.90 -4.50 15.68
N ALA A 438 -7.69 -4.31 14.62
CA ALA A 438 -8.60 -3.17 14.50
C ALA A 438 -9.65 -3.13 15.61
N ALA A 439 -10.20 -4.28 16.02
CA ALA A 439 -11.16 -4.36 17.11
C ALA A 439 -10.58 -3.95 18.48
N THR A 440 -9.26 -4.05 18.68
CA THR A 440 -8.60 -3.58 19.92
C THR A 440 -8.48 -2.06 19.99
N LEU A 441 -8.41 -1.39 18.84
CA LEU A 441 -8.23 0.07 18.73
C LEU A 441 -9.56 0.81 18.54
N LEU A 442 -10.64 0.09 18.20
CA LEU A 442 -11.98 0.63 17.97
C LEU A 442 -13.00 0.02 18.95
N PRO A 443 -12.91 0.34 20.25
CA PRO A 443 -13.88 -0.13 21.24
C PRO A 443 -15.27 0.49 21.04
N ASP A 444 -15.33 1.74 20.57
CA ASP A 444 -16.58 2.38 20.17
C ASP A 444 -16.75 2.35 18.64
N THR A 445 -17.84 1.74 18.19
CA THR A 445 -18.22 1.66 16.78
C THR A 445 -19.39 2.59 16.45
N SER A 446 -19.75 3.49 17.36
CA SER A 446 -20.74 4.52 17.12
C SER A 446 -20.34 5.38 15.91
N ASN A 447 -21.34 5.74 15.10
CA ASN A 447 -21.19 6.54 13.87
C ASN A 447 -20.33 5.96 12.75
N LEU A 448 -19.79 4.74 12.89
CA LEU A 448 -19.10 4.05 11.81
C LEU A 448 -20.10 3.54 10.75
N THR A 449 -19.59 3.32 9.53
CA THR A 449 -20.37 2.71 8.46
C THR A 449 -20.83 1.30 8.84
N ALA A 450 -21.98 0.88 8.29
CA ALA A 450 -22.51 -0.46 8.56
C ALA A 450 -21.53 -1.58 8.14
N ALA A 451 -20.81 -1.38 7.02
CA ALA A 451 -19.78 -2.31 6.56
C ALA A 451 -18.66 -2.49 7.61
N ASN A 452 -18.10 -1.39 8.13
CA ASN A 452 -17.05 -1.46 9.16
C ASN A 452 -17.55 -2.02 10.48
N ARG A 453 -18.78 -1.70 10.89
CA ARG A 453 -19.39 -2.28 12.10
C ARG A 453 -19.46 -3.80 12.02
N ILE A 454 -19.80 -4.37 10.86
CA ILE A 454 -19.77 -5.83 10.64
C ILE A 454 -18.35 -6.37 10.81
N LEU A 455 -17.36 -5.75 10.15
CA LEU A 455 -15.98 -6.23 10.18
C LEU A 455 -15.38 -6.19 11.59
N ILE A 456 -15.58 -5.10 12.33
CA ILE A 456 -15.14 -4.98 13.74
C ILE A 456 -15.90 -5.97 14.64
N ALA A 457 -17.20 -6.17 14.44
CA ALA A 457 -17.97 -7.15 15.17
C ALA A 457 -17.42 -8.58 14.98
N ILE A 458 -17.01 -8.95 13.77
CA ILE A 458 -16.36 -10.24 13.50
C ILE A 458 -15.01 -10.33 14.23
N GLY A 459 -14.19 -9.27 14.17
CA GLY A 459 -12.89 -9.22 14.87
C GLY A 459 -13.01 -9.48 16.37
N ARG A 460 -14.04 -8.90 17.02
CA ARG A 460 -14.30 -8.99 18.48
C ARG A 460 -14.60 -10.39 19.01
N VAL A 461 -15.00 -11.33 18.16
CA VAL A 461 -15.33 -12.71 18.59
C VAL A 461 -14.23 -13.72 18.28
N THR A 462 -13.07 -13.25 17.80
CA THR A 462 -11.91 -14.11 17.54
C THR A 462 -11.38 -14.69 18.85
N PRO A 463 -11.37 -16.03 19.03
CA PRO A 463 -10.78 -16.62 20.22
C PRO A 463 -9.26 -16.40 20.26
N ALA A 464 -8.73 -16.15 21.45
CA ALA A 464 -7.28 -15.98 21.65
C ALA A 464 -6.46 -17.17 21.13
N THR A 465 -7.00 -18.39 21.23
CA THR A 465 -6.39 -19.60 20.69
C THR A 465 -6.23 -19.57 19.17
N ASP A 466 -7.22 -19.04 18.45
CA ASP A 466 -7.16 -18.96 16.99
C ASP A 466 -6.26 -17.82 16.54
N TYR A 467 -6.23 -16.70 17.29
CA TYR A 467 -5.24 -15.64 17.08
C TYR A 467 -3.81 -16.16 17.29
N LEU A 468 -3.56 -16.96 18.34
CA LEU A 468 -2.25 -17.58 18.56
C LEU A 468 -1.87 -18.53 17.42
N LEU A 469 -2.79 -19.35 16.91
CA LEU A 469 -2.53 -20.20 15.73
C LEU A 469 -2.15 -19.37 14.50
N ALA A 470 -2.80 -18.22 14.28
CA ALA A 470 -2.42 -17.31 13.20
C ALA A 470 -0.97 -16.83 13.36
N GLN A 471 -0.55 -16.45 14.56
CA GLN A 471 0.82 -15.98 14.80
C GLN A 471 1.86 -17.11 14.69
N LYS A 472 1.48 -18.36 14.98
CA LYS A 472 2.33 -19.55 14.74
C LYS A 472 2.49 -19.82 13.25
N LEU A 473 1.39 -19.77 12.48
CA LEU A 473 1.44 -19.86 11.02
C LEU A 473 2.30 -18.75 10.41
N ARG A 474 2.23 -17.53 10.95
CA ARG A 474 3.09 -16.42 10.54
C ARG A 474 4.57 -16.78 10.67
N ARG A 475 4.98 -17.38 11.79
CA ARG A 475 6.37 -17.84 11.98
C ARG A 475 6.73 -18.91 10.96
N ALA A 476 5.87 -19.92 10.76
CA ALA A 476 6.11 -20.99 9.80
C ALA A 476 6.32 -20.45 8.37
N LEU A 477 5.48 -19.52 7.93
CA LEU A 477 5.62 -18.85 6.63
C LEU A 477 6.91 -18.04 6.55
N ALA A 478 7.23 -17.25 7.58
CA ALA A 478 8.45 -16.43 7.59
C ALA A 478 9.73 -17.29 7.51
N GLN A 479 9.78 -18.41 8.22
CA GLN A 479 10.91 -19.34 8.17
C GLN A 479 11.01 -20.07 6.83
N HIS A 480 9.88 -20.46 6.23
CA HIS A 480 9.86 -21.08 4.90
C HIS A 480 10.32 -20.11 3.81
N LEU A 481 9.89 -18.84 3.87
CA LEU A 481 10.35 -17.81 2.94
C LEU A 481 11.86 -17.56 3.10
N ALA A 482 12.36 -17.49 4.34
CA ALA A 482 13.80 -17.40 4.61
C ALA A 482 14.58 -18.60 4.02
N TRP A 483 14.04 -19.81 4.09
CA TRP A 483 14.60 -21.00 3.44
C TRP A 483 14.61 -20.89 1.91
N LEU A 484 13.54 -20.38 1.29
CA LEU A 484 13.49 -20.14 -0.15
C LEU A 484 14.57 -19.15 -0.60
N TRP A 485 14.79 -18.04 0.11
CA TRP A 485 15.86 -17.09 -0.23
C TRP A 485 17.26 -17.62 0.05
N GLN A 486 17.42 -18.51 1.04
CA GLN A 486 18.67 -19.23 1.22
C GLN A 486 18.97 -20.15 0.02
N ARG A 487 17.94 -20.80 -0.52
CA ARG A 487 18.06 -21.71 -1.67
C ARG A 487 18.19 -20.97 -3.00
N HIS A 488 17.57 -19.81 -3.11
CA HIS A 488 17.60 -18.95 -4.30
C HIS A 488 18.00 -17.51 -3.92
N PRO A 489 19.30 -17.26 -3.67
CA PRO A 489 19.77 -15.93 -3.29
C PRO A 489 19.42 -14.86 -4.33
N GLY A 490 18.91 -13.72 -3.85
CA GLY A 490 18.49 -12.60 -4.71
C GLY A 490 17.22 -12.87 -5.52
N MET A 491 16.49 -13.95 -5.23
CA MET A 491 15.19 -14.22 -5.83
C MET A 491 14.14 -13.20 -5.38
N VAL A 492 13.33 -12.75 -6.34
CA VAL A 492 12.07 -12.03 -6.07
C VAL A 492 10.89 -12.97 -6.31
N ILE A 493 9.91 -12.96 -5.41
CA ILE A 493 8.66 -13.74 -5.59
C ILE A 493 7.69 -12.94 -6.45
N VAL A 494 7.33 -13.48 -7.62
CA VAL A 494 6.48 -12.81 -8.61
C VAL A 494 5.08 -13.41 -8.63
N THR A 495 4.10 -12.54 -8.45
CA THR A 495 2.66 -12.82 -8.58
C THR A 495 1.99 -11.65 -9.32
N PRO A 496 0.77 -11.82 -9.85
CA PRO A 496 -0.12 -10.67 -10.05
C PRO A 496 -0.33 -9.92 -8.72
N THR A 497 -0.81 -8.69 -8.78
CA THR A 497 -1.16 -7.97 -7.54
C THR A 497 -2.58 -8.24 -7.07
N THR A 498 -3.54 -8.38 -7.99
CA THR A 498 -4.92 -8.78 -7.70
C THR A 498 -5.29 -10.00 -8.54
N ALA A 499 -6.23 -10.82 -8.06
CA ALA A 499 -6.77 -11.92 -8.86
C ALA A 499 -7.86 -11.48 -9.85
N CYS A 500 -8.41 -10.28 -9.66
CA CYS A 500 -9.48 -9.69 -10.48
C CYS A 500 -9.06 -8.38 -11.14
N GLU A 501 -9.74 -8.00 -12.23
CA GLU A 501 -9.40 -6.83 -13.05
C GLU A 501 -9.81 -5.47 -12.48
N GLY A 502 -10.25 -5.47 -11.23
CA GLY A 502 -10.95 -4.34 -10.66
C GLY A 502 -12.29 -4.78 -10.12
N TRP A 503 -12.87 -3.89 -9.32
CA TRP A 503 -14.13 -4.16 -8.65
C TRP A 503 -15.25 -3.31 -9.27
N PRO A 504 -16.21 -3.92 -10.00
CA PRO A 504 -17.31 -3.18 -10.61
C PRO A 504 -18.29 -2.67 -9.55
N ILE A 505 -18.79 -1.45 -9.73
CA ILE A 505 -19.90 -0.90 -8.97
C ILE A 505 -21.19 -1.46 -9.59
N VAL A 506 -21.84 -2.40 -8.91
CA VAL A 506 -22.97 -3.15 -9.47
C VAL A 506 -24.28 -2.40 -9.23
N ASN A 507 -24.53 -1.97 -8.00
CA ASN A 507 -25.69 -1.17 -7.62
C ASN A 507 -25.25 0.18 -7.06
N GLU A 508 -25.06 1.14 -7.95
CA GLU A 508 -24.57 2.48 -7.61
C GLU A 508 -25.39 3.15 -6.49
N HIS A 509 -26.72 3.08 -6.55
CA HIS A 509 -27.58 3.71 -5.54
C HIS A 509 -27.41 3.08 -4.15
N SER A 510 -27.25 1.76 -4.10
CA SER A 510 -27.14 1.02 -2.85
C SER A 510 -25.72 1.12 -2.27
N GLU A 511 -24.71 0.86 -3.09
CA GLU A 511 -23.32 0.75 -2.67
C GLU A 511 -22.72 2.13 -2.33
N LEU A 512 -23.00 3.17 -3.11
CA LEU A 512 -22.41 4.50 -2.83
C LEU A 512 -23.11 5.22 -1.67
N LYS A 513 -24.36 4.87 -1.35
CA LYS A 513 -25.12 5.49 -0.26
C LYS A 513 -24.97 4.77 1.08
N TYR A 514 -24.95 3.43 1.07
CA TYR A 514 -24.94 2.63 2.30
C TYR A 514 -23.61 1.91 2.55
N GLY A 515 -22.77 1.82 1.52
CA GLY A 515 -21.60 0.96 1.50
C GLY A 515 -21.94 -0.46 1.03
N LEU A 516 -20.92 -1.31 1.08
CA LEU A 516 -21.03 -2.73 0.76
C LEU A 516 -20.21 -3.57 1.73
N ASN A 517 -20.62 -4.81 1.93
CA ASN A 517 -19.83 -5.87 2.54
C ASN A 517 -19.86 -7.07 1.62
N ASN A 518 -18.71 -7.46 1.07
CA ASN A 518 -18.57 -8.62 0.19
C ASN A 518 -17.20 -9.25 0.42
N GLY A 519 -17.12 -10.09 1.46
CA GLY A 519 -15.87 -10.71 1.89
C GLY A 519 -15.19 -11.55 0.81
N ASP A 520 -15.97 -12.19 -0.07
CA ASP A 520 -15.41 -13.03 -1.14
C ASP A 520 -14.64 -12.19 -2.16
N ARG A 521 -15.20 -11.04 -2.59
CA ARG A 521 -14.49 -10.11 -3.48
C ARG A 521 -13.33 -9.40 -2.80
N THR A 522 -13.44 -9.11 -1.49
CA THR A 522 -12.32 -8.58 -0.70
C THR A 522 -11.17 -9.57 -0.64
N LEU A 523 -11.43 -10.87 -0.43
CA LEU A 523 -10.38 -11.89 -0.45
C LEU A 523 -9.79 -12.08 -1.85
N GLU A 524 -10.61 -12.01 -2.90
CA GLU A 524 -10.12 -12.13 -4.28
C GLU A 524 -9.22 -10.96 -4.70
N SER A 525 -9.54 -9.73 -4.31
CA SER A 525 -8.67 -8.56 -4.56
C SER A 525 -7.36 -8.66 -3.75
N MET A 526 -7.41 -9.28 -2.57
CA MET A 526 -6.27 -9.46 -1.67
C MET A 526 -5.43 -10.71 -1.95
N GLU A 527 -5.84 -11.57 -2.89
CA GLU A 527 -5.33 -12.94 -3.11
C GLU A 527 -3.80 -13.03 -3.04
N TYR A 528 -3.10 -12.06 -3.62
CA TYR A 528 -1.63 -12.06 -3.72
C TYR A 528 -0.90 -11.08 -2.81
N VAL A 529 -1.59 -10.17 -2.14
CA VAL A 529 -0.95 -9.06 -1.43
C VAL A 529 -0.75 -9.33 0.06
N TRP A 530 -1.61 -10.16 0.65
CA TRP A 530 -1.70 -10.41 2.10
C TRP A 530 -0.37 -10.88 2.71
N MET A 531 0.37 -11.76 2.03
CA MET A 531 1.57 -12.39 2.61
C MET A 531 2.68 -11.36 2.91
N ALA A 532 2.73 -10.24 2.18
CA ALA A 532 3.75 -9.22 2.41
C ALA A 532 3.44 -8.43 3.69
N ASN A 533 2.15 -8.22 3.97
CA ASN A 533 1.70 -7.62 5.21
C ASN A 533 1.94 -8.58 6.37
N PHE A 534 1.43 -9.80 6.20
CA PHE A 534 1.46 -10.82 7.25
C PHE A 534 2.88 -11.20 7.67
N CYS A 535 3.83 -11.29 6.73
CA CYS A 535 5.22 -11.63 7.02
C CYS A 535 6.17 -10.41 7.06
N GLY A 536 5.64 -9.18 6.96
CA GLY A 536 6.42 -7.94 7.09
C GLY A 536 7.39 -7.61 5.95
N LEU A 537 7.25 -8.28 4.82
CA LEU A 537 8.15 -8.18 3.66
C LEU A 537 7.91 -6.91 2.83
N PRO A 538 8.92 -6.31 2.19
CA PRO A 538 8.67 -5.24 1.20
C PRO A 538 7.93 -5.80 -0.02
N SER A 539 7.14 -4.99 -0.72
CA SER A 539 6.42 -5.41 -1.92
C SER A 539 6.13 -4.20 -2.79
N ILE A 540 6.50 -4.26 -4.06
CA ILE A 540 6.18 -3.22 -5.05
C ILE A 540 5.05 -3.65 -5.98
N SER A 541 4.27 -2.65 -6.39
CA SER A 541 3.34 -2.67 -7.50
C SER A 541 3.90 -1.88 -8.68
N VAL A 542 4.12 -2.53 -9.83
CA VAL A 542 4.52 -1.91 -11.11
C VAL A 542 3.50 -2.11 -12.26
N PRO A 543 3.14 -1.09 -13.05
CA PRO A 543 2.22 -1.31 -14.15
C PRO A 543 2.77 -2.23 -15.26
N ALA A 544 2.08 -3.34 -15.58
CA ALA A 544 2.45 -4.24 -16.68
C ALA A 544 1.63 -4.07 -17.97
N GLY A 545 0.49 -3.40 -17.93
CA GLY A 545 -0.29 -3.11 -19.13
C GLY A 545 -1.77 -2.88 -18.89
N PHE A 546 -2.60 -3.41 -19.78
CA PHE A 546 -4.02 -3.11 -19.86
C PHE A 546 -4.83 -4.39 -20.14
N VAL A 547 -5.98 -4.55 -19.49
CA VAL A 547 -6.94 -5.63 -19.80
C VAL A 547 -8.17 -5.00 -20.47
N SER A 548 -8.98 -5.71 -21.24
CA SER A 548 -10.27 -5.20 -21.71
C SER A 548 -11.39 -6.05 -21.14
N THR A 549 -12.38 -5.44 -20.46
CA THR A 549 -13.59 -6.17 -20.03
C THR A 549 -14.74 -5.92 -21.01
N ALA A 550 -15.62 -6.91 -21.13
CA ALA A 550 -16.74 -6.93 -22.09
C ALA A 550 -17.84 -5.87 -21.83
N ALA A 551 -17.69 -5.00 -20.82
CA ALA A 551 -18.54 -3.83 -20.68
C ALA A 551 -18.06 -2.71 -21.62
N LYS A 552 -18.57 -2.71 -22.85
CA LYS A 552 -18.47 -1.60 -23.84
C LYS A 552 -17.06 -1.25 -24.35
N GLY A 553 -16.17 -2.22 -24.53
CA GLY A 553 -14.97 -2.03 -25.37
C GLY A 553 -13.94 -1.02 -24.86
N LEU A 554 -13.82 -0.84 -23.53
CA LEU A 554 -12.80 0.05 -22.95
C LEU A 554 -11.47 -0.67 -22.66
N MET A 555 -10.38 0.07 -22.87
CA MET A 555 -9.00 -0.25 -22.50
C MET A 555 -8.82 -0.06 -20.98
N LEU A 556 -8.77 -1.13 -20.19
CA LEU A 556 -8.55 -1.03 -18.73
C LEU A 556 -7.09 -0.82 -18.44
N ARG A 557 -6.76 0.29 -17.80
CA ARG A 557 -5.44 0.56 -17.21
C ARG A 557 -5.28 -0.16 -15.91
N MET A 558 -4.74 -1.36 -16.02
CA MET A 558 -4.51 -2.25 -14.91
C MET A 558 -3.04 -2.58 -14.82
N GLY A 559 -2.38 -1.95 -13.86
CA GLY A 559 -1.02 -2.32 -13.54
C GLY A 559 -1.00 -3.73 -12.99
N VAL A 560 -0.68 -4.73 -13.81
CA VAL A 560 -0.41 -6.06 -13.28
C VAL A 560 1.02 -6.11 -12.76
N CYS A 561 1.08 -5.68 -11.53
CA CYS A 561 2.22 -5.51 -10.70
C CYS A 561 2.83 -6.85 -10.30
N SER A 562 4.06 -7.12 -10.81
CA SER A 562 4.94 -8.11 -10.21
C SER A 562 5.21 -7.67 -8.77
N ARG A 563 4.72 -8.47 -7.83
CA ARG A 563 5.28 -8.46 -6.49
C ARG A 563 6.79 -8.74 -6.61
N SER A 564 7.60 -7.98 -5.89
CA SER A 564 8.97 -8.35 -5.57
C SER A 564 9.06 -8.28 -4.06
N LEU A 565 9.19 -9.45 -3.43
CA LEU A 565 9.49 -9.59 -2.02
C LEU A 565 11.00 -9.64 -1.82
#